data_AF-A0A7S3X6Q1-F1
#
_entry.id   AF-A0A7S3X6Q1-F1
#
_cell.length_a   1.000
_cell.length_b   1.000
_cell.length_c   1.000
_cell.angle_alpha   90.00
_cell.angle_beta   90.00
_cell.angle_gamma   90.00
#
_symmetry.space_group_name_H-M   'P 1'
#
loop_
_entity.id
_entity.type
_entity.pdbx_description
1 polymer ?
#
loop_
_entity_poly.entity_id
_entity_poly.type
_entity_poly.pdbx_seq_one_letter_code
_entity_poly.pdbx_strand_id
1 'polypeptide(L)'
;ANQEENKEIEVEETNVEASQIKIYKVIHELVALLTPHYPEMVLRINLQVVQAINNLTGATDLEDLAYDFYSQACIIFEEEITEQEHKSRALNLLVSTLFNLTCFGTENFSTLVSNTVAYSSKLLKKNAQCDALTTSAHLFYSPFRKDGNQVMTQLRKALKTSEICMTKPENLYLLVNILNKYVYYFYMEYDFMTAQDINDLISFIKET
;
A
#
# COMPACT_ATOMS: atom_id res chain seq x y z
N ALA A 1 -62.06 -25.55 20.52
CA ALA A 1 -61.98 -24.09 20.72
C ALA A 1 -60.77 -23.84 21.60
N ASN A 2 -59.69 -23.33 21.00
CA ASN A 2 -58.60 -22.58 21.63
C ASN A 2 -57.73 -22.12 20.47
N GLN A 3 -58.12 -20.97 19.92
CA GLN A 3 -57.30 -20.13 19.08
C GLN A 3 -56.46 -19.30 20.04
N GLU A 4 -55.16 -19.55 20.11
CA GLU A 4 -54.21 -18.59 20.68
C GLU A 4 -53.43 -17.96 19.52
N GLU A 5 -53.35 -16.64 19.61
CA GLU A 5 -52.90 -15.71 18.58
C GLU A 5 -51.43 -15.95 18.20
N ASN A 6 -51.20 -16.30 16.94
CA ASN A 6 -49.92 -16.01 16.29
C ASN A 6 -50.10 -14.70 15.52
N LYS A 7 -49.87 -13.57 16.20
CA LYS A 7 -49.63 -12.31 15.51
C LYS A 7 -48.24 -12.39 14.89
N GLU A 8 -48.21 -12.68 13.60
CA GLU A 8 -47.05 -12.40 12.75
C GLU A 8 -46.72 -10.92 12.91
N ILE A 9 -45.61 -10.66 13.59
CA ILE A 9 -44.98 -9.35 13.57
C ILE A 9 -44.33 -9.27 12.19
N GLU A 10 -45.03 -8.63 11.24
CA GLU A 10 -44.39 -8.11 10.04
C GLU A 10 -43.27 -7.17 10.52
N VAL A 11 -42.06 -7.69 10.51
CA VAL A 11 -40.86 -6.87 10.54
C VAL A 11 -40.88 -6.16 9.19
N GLU A 12 -41.40 -4.94 9.16
CA GLU A 12 -41.13 -4.01 8.07
C GLU A 12 -39.60 -3.91 7.97
N GLU A 13 -39.01 -4.69 7.06
CA GLU A 13 -37.69 -4.43 6.52
C GLU A 13 -37.77 -3.04 5.90
N THR A 14 -37.47 -2.04 6.72
CA THR A 14 -37.18 -0.68 6.29
C THR A 14 -35.95 -0.79 5.41
N ASN A 15 -36.20 -1.05 4.13
CA ASN A 15 -35.20 -1.10 3.10
C ASN A 15 -34.76 0.35 2.83
N VAL A 16 -33.98 0.88 3.78
CA VAL A 16 -33.24 2.12 3.59
C VAL A 16 -32.15 1.75 2.59
N GLU A 17 -32.45 1.87 1.30
CA GLU A 17 -31.44 1.84 0.25
C GLU A 17 -30.53 3.07 0.46
N ALA A 18 -29.60 2.95 1.40
CA ALA A 18 -28.47 3.84 1.51
C ALA A 18 -27.64 3.64 0.24
N SER A 19 -27.91 4.46 -0.78
CA SER A 19 -27.10 4.48 -2.00
C SER A 19 -25.63 4.64 -1.60
N GLN A 20 -24.78 3.74 -2.06
CA GLN A 20 -23.35 3.67 -1.72
C GLN A 20 -22.67 5.05 -1.84
N ILE A 21 -23.04 5.83 -2.85
CA ILE A 21 -22.56 7.19 -3.09
C ILE A 21 -22.90 8.14 -1.94
N LYS A 22 -24.09 8.04 -1.34
CA LYS A 22 -24.49 8.87 -0.19
C LYS A 22 -23.65 8.54 1.04
N ILE A 23 -23.35 7.25 1.25
CA ILE A 23 -22.50 6.81 2.36
C ILE A 23 -21.09 7.39 2.21
N TYR A 24 -20.48 7.26 1.02
CA TYR A 24 -19.14 7.79 0.78
C TYR A 24 -19.06 9.32 0.90
N LYS A 25 -20.12 10.06 0.52
CA LYS A 25 -20.19 11.51 0.75
C LYS A 25 -20.14 11.86 2.23
N VAL A 26 -20.93 11.16 3.06
CA VAL A 26 -20.90 11.36 4.52
C VAL A 26 -19.53 11.01 5.09
N ILE A 27 -18.91 9.92 4.62
CA ILE A 27 -17.55 9.56 5.03
C ILE A 27 -16.56 10.68 4.67
N HIS A 28 -16.66 11.25 3.47
CA HIS A 28 -15.78 12.34 3.04
C HIS A 28 -15.95 13.59 3.93
N GLU A 29 -17.19 13.94 4.30
CA GLU A 29 -17.46 15.05 5.22
C GLU A 29 -16.86 14.79 6.61
N LEU A 30 -17.02 13.57 7.14
CA LEU A 30 -16.45 13.17 8.43
C LEU A 30 -14.91 13.17 8.41
N VAL A 31 -14.33 12.62 7.33
CA VAL A 31 -12.88 12.61 7.10
C VAL A 31 -12.33 14.04 7.10
N ALA A 32 -12.97 14.97 6.38
CA ALA A 32 -12.54 16.36 6.33
C ALA A 32 -12.55 17.05 7.71
N LEU A 33 -13.54 16.75 8.55
CA LEU A 33 -13.63 17.27 9.91
C LEU A 33 -12.59 16.66 10.86
N LEU A 34 -12.20 15.41 10.64
CA LEU A 34 -11.25 14.68 11.49
C LEU A 34 -9.78 14.93 11.13
N THR A 35 -9.47 15.29 9.87
CA THR A 35 -8.09 15.47 9.39
C THR A 35 -7.23 16.36 10.30
N PRO A 36 -7.70 17.55 10.75
CA PRO A 36 -6.87 18.44 11.58
C PRO A 36 -6.55 17.89 12.97
N HIS A 37 -7.30 16.90 13.45
CA HIS A 37 -7.18 16.36 14.80
C HIS A 37 -6.49 15.01 14.83
N TYR A 38 -6.74 14.15 13.82
CA TYR A 38 -6.30 12.76 13.80
C TYR A 38 -5.84 12.31 12.39
N PRO A 39 -4.78 12.92 11.83
CA PRO A 39 -4.38 12.68 10.44
C PRO A 39 -4.01 11.21 10.15
N GLU A 40 -3.30 10.53 11.06
CA GLU A 40 -2.96 9.11 10.88
C GLU A 40 -4.18 8.19 10.87
N MET A 41 -5.19 8.51 11.68
CA MET A 41 -6.44 7.74 11.71
C MET A 41 -7.21 7.96 10.41
N VAL A 42 -7.30 9.20 9.95
CA VAL A 42 -7.97 9.55 8.69
C VAL A 42 -7.28 8.89 7.49
N LEU A 43 -5.96 8.87 7.46
CA LEU A 43 -5.22 8.13 6.42
C LEU A 43 -5.66 6.66 6.38
N ARG A 44 -5.77 6.00 7.55
CA ARG A 44 -6.20 4.59 7.61
C ARG A 44 -7.65 4.42 7.17
N ILE A 45 -8.54 5.34 7.55
CA ILE A 45 -9.94 5.32 7.12
C ILE A 45 -10.03 5.44 5.60
N ASN A 46 -9.29 6.37 4.99
CA ASN A 46 -9.25 6.53 3.53
C ASN A 46 -8.77 5.25 2.84
N LEU A 47 -7.72 4.61 3.35
CA LEU A 47 -7.25 3.33 2.78
C LEU A 47 -8.27 2.20 2.95
N GLN A 48 -8.96 2.12 4.08
CA GLN A 48 -10.02 1.14 4.31
C GLN A 48 -11.22 1.37 3.39
N VAL A 49 -11.58 2.63 3.12
CA VAL A 49 -12.62 3.00 2.16
C VAL A 49 -12.25 2.51 0.76
N VAL A 50 -11.01 2.75 0.33
CA VAL A 50 -10.52 2.28 -0.98
C VAL A 50 -10.56 0.75 -1.06
N GLN A 51 -10.13 0.04 -0.01
CA GLN A 51 -10.24 -1.42 0.06
C GLN A 51 -11.69 -1.90 0.02
N ALA A 52 -12.60 -1.21 0.69
CA ALA A 52 -14.02 -1.53 0.66
C ALA A 52 -14.57 -1.41 -0.76
N ILE A 53 -14.28 -0.30 -1.46
CA ILE A 53 -14.65 -0.10 -2.87
C ILE A 53 -14.07 -1.21 -3.75
N ASN A 54 -12.81 -1.56 -3.55
CA ASN A 54 -12.13 -2.61 -4.30
C ASN A 54 -12.80 -3.99 -4.21
N ASN A 55 -13.44 -4.29 -3.07
CA ASN A 55 -14.09 -5.58 -2.83
C ASN A 55 -15.55 -5.61 -3.32
N LEU A 56 -16.09 -4.49 -3.83
CA LEU A 56 -17.45 -4.44 -4.38
C LEU A 56 -17.51 -5.07 -5.78
N THR A 57 -18.66 -5.65 -6.10
CA THR A 57 -18.97 -6.06 -7.48
C THR A 57 -19.17 -4.80 -8.32
N GLY A 58 -18.39 -4.63 -9.39
CA GLY A 58 -18.39 -3.40 -10.21
C GLY A 58 -17.44 -2.30 -9.71
N ALA A 59 -16.39 -2.65 -8.96
CA ALA A 59 -15.43 -1.69 -8.40
C ALA A 59 -14.81 -0.71 -9.43
N THR A 60 -14.77 -1.08 -10.71
CA THR A 60 -14.30 -0.22 -11.82
C THR A 60 -15.20 0.98 -12.06
N ASP A 61 -16.50 0.89 -11.77
CA ASP A 61 -17.45 2.00 -11.94
C ASP A 61 -17.29 3.08 -10.87
N LEU A 62 -16.61 2.74 -9.77
CA LEU A 62 -16.30 3.62 -8.64
C LEU A 62 -14.82 4.00 -8.59
N GLU A 63 -14.10 3.85 -9.70
CA GLU A 63 -12.67 4.13 -9.79
C GLU A 63 -12.32 5.55 -9.35
N ASP A 64 -13.05 6.55 -9.86
CA ASP A 64 -12.81 7.98 -9.54
C ASP A 64 -12.93 8.23 -8.02
N LEU A 65 -13.93 7.62 -7.39
CA LEU A 65 -14.16 7.76 -5.96
C LEU A 65 -13.03 7.10 -5.15
N ALA A 66 -12.59 5.90 -5.55
CA ALA A 66 -11.44 5.25 -4.93
C ALA A 66 -10.15 6.07 -5.12
N TYR A 67 -10.00 6.72 -6.27
CA TYR A 67 -8.83 7.53 -6.58
C TYR A 67 -8.78 8.78 -5.70
N ASP A 68 -9.93 9.43 -5.48
CA ASP A 68 -10.03 10.60 -4.60
C ASP A 68 -9.63 10.26 -3.15
N PHE A 69 -10.16 9.17 -2.60
CA PHE A 69 -9.81 8.73 -1.23
C PHE A 69 -8.33 8.32 -1.11
N TYR A 70 -7.79 7.60 -2.10
CA TYR A 70 -6.38 7.22 -2.08
C TYR A 70 -5.47 8.45 -2.21
N SER A 71 -5.82 9.39 -3.10
CA SER A 71 -5.09 10.65 -3.27
C SER A 71 -5.12 11.50 -1.99
N GLN A 72 -6.26 11.55 -1.30
CA GLN A 72 -6.34 12.21 -0.01
C GLN A 72 -5.44 11.56 1.05
N ALA A 73 -5.35 10.22 1.08
CA ALA A 73 -4.42 9.52 1.95
C ALA A 73 -2.95 9.88 1.64
N CYS A 74 -2.60 10.03 0.36
CA CYS A 74 -1.27 10.50 -0.07
C CYS A 74 -0.98 11.94 0.37
N ILE A 75 -1.96 12.85 0.26
CA ILE A 75 -1.82 14.24 0.71
C ILE A 75 -1.57 14.29 2.22
N ILE A 76 -2.37 13.57 3.01
CA ILE A 76 -2.20 13.50 4.47
C ILE A 76 -0.81 12.94 4.83
N PHE A 77 -0.34 11.93 4.10
CA PHE A 77 1.00 11.37 4.30
C PHE A 77 2.11 12.41 4.04
N GLU A 78 1.99 13.23 3.00
CA GLU A 78 2.99 14.24 2.67
C GLU A 78 2.95 15.45 3.61
N GLU A 79 1.76 15.97 3.91
CA GLU A 79 1.56 17.26 4.59
C GLU A 79 1.47 17.13 6.12
N GLU A 80 0.76 16.13 6.63
CA GLU A 80 0.41 16.04 8.06
C GLU A 80 1.33 15.10 8.85
N ILE A 81 1.84 14.01 8.23
CA ILE A 81 2.68 13.02 8.92
C ILE A 81 4.17 13.45 8.86
N THR A 82 4.65 13.98 9.97
CA THR A 82 6.03 14.49 10.12
C THR A 82 6.97 13.51 10.82
N GLU A 83 6.50 12.80 11.83
CA GLU A 83 7.30 11.87 12.63
C GLU A 83 7.78 10.68 11.81
N GLN A 84 9.09 10.44 11.78
CA GLN A 84 9.72 9.47 10.88
C GLN A 84 9.21 8.03 11.07
N GLU A 85 8.96 7.61 12.31
CA GLU A 85 8.47 6.27 12.62
C GLU A 85 7.04 6.09 12.10
N HIS A 86 6.19 7.09 12.30
CA HIS A 86 4.82 7.11 11.81
C HIS A 86 4.78 7.20 10.28
N LYS A 87 5.64 8.02 9.68
CA LYS A 87 5.80 8.12 8.23
C LYS A 87 6.20 6.79 7.61
N SER A 88 7.12 6.05 8.23
CA SER A 88 7.53 4.72 7.76
C SER A 88 6.37 3.71 7.83
N ARG A 89 5.59 3.71 8.92
CA ARG A 89 4.39 2.86 9.05
C ARG A 89 3.30 3.22 8.05
N ALA A 90 3.01 4.52 7.89
CA ALA A 90 2.01 5.02 6.95
C ALA A 90 2.37 4.67 5.50
N LEU A 91 3.64 4.80 5.12
CA LEU A 91 4.12 4.40 3.79
C LEU A 91 3.94 2.90 3.55
N ASN A 92 4.26 2.06 4.54
CA ASN A 92 4.03 0.62 4.43
C ASN A 92 2.54 0.28 4.25
N LEU A 93 1.64 1.02 4.91
CA LEU A 93 0.19 0.88 4.71
C LEU A 93 -0.24 1.30 3.30
N LEU A 94 0.29 2.41 2.78
CA LEU A 94 0.03 2.85 1.40
C LEU A 94 0.46 1.78 0.39
N VAL A 95 1.72 1.33 0.49
CA VAL A 95 2.30 0.31 -0.40
C VAL A 95 1.50 -0.99 -0.32
N SER A 96 1.21 -1.47 0.88
CA SER A 96 0.50 -2.75 1.07
C SER A 96 -0.95 -2.67 0.59
N THR A 97 -1.60 -1.52 0.77
CA THR A 97 -2.96 -1.31 0.26
C THR A 97 -2.94 -1.34 -1.26
N LEU A 98 -2.11 -0.47 -1.88
CA LEU A 98 -2.03 -0.33 -3.33
C LEU A 98 -1.67 -1.63 -4.05
N PHE A 99 -0.80 -2.46 -3.47
CA PHE A 99 -0.43 -3.75 -4.06
C PHE A 99 -1.65 -4.67 -4.29
N ASN A 100 -2.65 -4.60 -3.41
CA ASN A 100 -3.84 -5.45 -3.47
C ASN A 100 -5.00 -4.83 -4.26
N LEU A 101 -4.88 -3.57 -4.71
CA LEU A 101 -5.95 -2.89 -5.42
C LEU A 101 -6.03 -3.36 -6.87
N THR A 102 -7.26 -3.67 -7.26
CA THR A 102 -7.66 -4.20 -8.55
C THR A 102 -8.74 -3.35 -9.22
N CYS A 103 -9.22 -2.31 -8.53
CA CYS A 103 -10.28 -1.42 -8.99
C CYS A 103 -9.81 -0.28 -9.90
N PHE A 104 -8.50 -0.05 -10.03
CA PHE A 104 -7.94 1.02 -10.84
C PHE A 104 -7.59 0.56 -12.25
N GLY A 105 -7.85 1.42 -13.23
CA GLY A 105 -7.31 1.30 -14.58
C GLY A 105 -5.79 1.49 -14.61
N THR A 106 -5.17 1.06 -15.71
CA THR A 106 -3.70 1.01 -15.85
C THR A 106 -3.02 2.38 -15.65
N GLU A 107 -3.63 3.46 -16.12
CA GLU A 107 -3.06 4.80 -16.04
C GLU A 107 -3.08 5.34 -14.61
N ASN A 108 -4.25 5.30 -13.95
CA ASN A 108 -4.41 5.71 -12.56
C ASN A 108 -3.53 4.86 -11.63
N PHE A 109 -3.53 3.54 -11.81
CA PHE A 109 -2.67 2.64 -11.05
C PHE A 109 -1.18 2.99 -11.22
N SER A 110 -0.72 3.23 -12.45
CA SER A 110 0.68 3.59 -12.72
C SER A 110 1.08 4.92 -12.07
N THR A 111 0.17 5.90 -12.06
CA THR A 111 0.36 7.18 -11.38
C THR A 111 0.49 7.00 -9.87
N LEU A 112 -0.42 6.26 -9.25
CA LEU A 112 -0.38 5.98 -7.81
C LEU A 112 0.88 5.21 -7.39
N VAL A 113 1.31 4.23 -8.20
CA VAL A 113 2.57 3.51 -7.97
C VAL A 113 3.76 4.46 -8.05
N SER A 114 3.83 5.30 -9.07
CA SER A 114 4.93 6.25 -9.25
C SER A 114 5.04 7.23 -8.07
N ASN A 115 3.90 7.75 -7.60
CA ASN A 115 3.84 8.64 -6.43
C ASN A 115 4.29 7.92 -5.15
N THR A 116 3.75 6.72 -4.89
CA THR A 116 4.08 5.93 -3.69
C THR A 116 5.56 5.52 -3.66
N VAL A 117 6.13 5.16 -4.81
CA VAL A 117 7.56 4.85 -4.95
C VAL A 117 8.43 6.10 -4.74
N ALA A 118 7.98 7.26 -5.22
CA ALA A 118 8.68 8.53 -4.98
C ALA A 118 8.77 8.85 -3.48
N TYR A 119 7.70 8.59 -2.72
CA TYR A 119 7.69 8.77 -1.26
C TYR A 119 8.74 7.93 -0.55
N SER A 120 8.94 6.68 -0.99
CA SER A 120 9.99 5.80 -0.48
C SER A 120 11.38 6.42 -0.62
N SER A 121 11.61 7.16 -1.71
CA SER A 121 12.87 7.83 -2.00
C SER A 121 13.06 9.15 -1.25
N LYS A 122 12.00 9.75 -0.68
CA LYS A 122 12.04 11.05 0.01
C LYS A 122 12.24 10.93 1.53
N LEU A 123 12.29 9.72 2.09
CA LEU A 123 12.49 9.53 3.54
C LEU A 123 13.85 10.08 4.00
N LEU A 124 13.86 10.72 5.17
CA LEU A 124 15.05 11.41 5.70
C LEU A 124 16.13 10.43 6.17
N LYS A 125 15.74 9.38 6.89
CA LYS A 125 16.69 8.36 7.39
C LYS A 125 16.99 7.33 6.30
N LYS A 126 18.28 7.08 6.06
CA LYS A 126 18.76 6.16 5.01
C LYS A 126 18.36 4.70 5.23
N ASN A 127 18.33 4.23 6.48
CA ASN A 127 17.87 2.88 6.81
C ASN A 127 16.37 2.72 6.47
N ALA A 128 15.54 3.66 6.90
CA ALA A 128 14.11 3.66 6.57
C ALA A 128 13.85 3.81 5.05
N GLN A 129 14.65 4.65 4.37
CA GLN A 129 14.64 4.77 2.91
C GLN A 129 14.92 3.41 2.25
N CYS A 130 15.94 2.68 2.71
CA CYS A 130 16.30 1.36 2.19
C CYS A 130 15.16 0.34 2.36
N ASP A 131 14.54 0.26 3.54
CA ASP A 131 13.40 -0.63 3.79
C ASP A 131 12.18 -0.28 2.91
N ALA A 132 11.88 1.01 2.78
CA ALA A 132 10.78 1.48 1.95
C ALA A 132 11.02 1.20 0.46
N LEU A 133 12.24 1.41 -0.06
CA LEU A 133 12.62 1.08 -1.43
C LEU A 133 12.48 -0.43 -1.69
N THR A 134 12.91 -1.25 -0.73
CA THR A 134 12.82 -2.72 -0.82
C THR A 134 11.36 -3.19 -0.85
N THR A 135 10.50 -2.59 -0.04
CA THR A 135 9.07 -2.95 0.04
C THR A 135 8.30 -2.46 -1.18
N SER A 136 8.53 -1.21 -1.61
CA SER A 136 7.88 -0.61 -2.77
C SER A 136 8.22 -1.28 -4.11
N ALA A 137 9.31 -2.05 -4.19
CA ALA A 137 9.64 -2.84 -5.38
C ALA A 137 8.49 -3.79 -5.78
N HIS A 138 7.71 -4.31 -4.83
CA HIS A 138 6.56 -5.20 -5.09
C HIS A 138 5.45 -4.53 -5.90
N LEU A 139 5.32 -3.20 -5.84
CA LEU A 139 4.30 -2.47 -6.60
C LEU A 139 4.50 -2.58 -8.13
N PHE A 140 5.74 -2.84 -8.57
CA PHE A 140 6.04 -3.08 -9.97
C PHE A 140 5.73 -4.51 -10.43
N TYR A 141 5.43 -5.41 -9.48
CA TYR A 141 5.08 -6.81 -9.75
C TYR A 141 3.79 -7.20 -9.01
N SER A 142 2.72 -6.45 -9.28
CA SER A 142 1.37 -6.68 -8.77
C SER A 142 0.52 -7.48 -9.77
N PRO A 143 -0.71 -7.91 -9.40
CA PRO A 143 -1.62 -8.57 -10.34
C PRO A 143 -1.90 -7.74 -11.62
N PHE A 144 -1.83 -6.42 -11.54
CA PHE A 144 -2.10 -5.48 -12.64
C PHE A 144 -0.85 -5.05 -13.41
N ARG A 145 0.33 -5.22 -12.81
CA ARG A 145 1.59 -4.77 -13.40
C ARG A 145 2.68 -5.80 -13.16
N LYS A 146 3.28 -6.31 -14.25
CA LYS A 146 4.39 -7.28 -14.21
C LYS A 146 5.63 -6.69 -14.88
N ASP A 147 6.27 -5.74 -14.20
CA ASP A 147 7.43 -4.99 -14.71
C ASP A 147 8.69 -5.35 -13.92
N GLY A 148 9.27 -6.51 -14.24
CA GLY A 148 10.47 -7.03 -13.56
C GLY A 148 11.70 -6.12 -13.68
N ASN A 149 11.81 -5.35 -14.77
CA ASN A 149 12.91 -4.41 -14.95
C ASN A 149 12.85 -3.26 -13.93
N GLN A 150 11.65 -2.75 -13.65
CA GLN A 150 11.46 -1.75 -12.60
C GLN A 150 11.68 -2.34 -11.20
N VAL A 151 11.27 -3.59 -10.96
CA VAL A 151 11.58 -4.30 -9.70
C VAL A 151 13.10 -4.31 -9.46
N MET A 152 13.87 -4.77 -10.44
CA MET A 152 15.34 -4.84 -10.34
C MET A 152 15.98 -3.45 -10.19
N THR A 153 15.46 -2.46 -10.91
CA THR A 153 15.91 -1.06 -10.78
C THR A 153 15.69 -0.54 -9.35
N GLN A 154 14.54 -0.85 -8.76
CA GLN A 154 14.19 -0.43 -7.41
C GLN A 154 15.03 -1.17 -6.35
N LEU A 155 15.22 -2.49 -6.50
CA LEU A 155 16.08 -3.29 -5.61
C LEU A 155 17.54 -2.83 -5.65
N ARG A 156 18.08 -2.50 -6.84
CA ARG A 156 19.43 -1.93 -6.97
C ARG A 156 19.56 -0.56 -6.28
N LYS A 157 18.51 0.27 -6.29
CA LYS A 157 18.49 1.53 -5.50
C LYS A 157 18.50 1.25 -4.00
N ALA A 158 17.76 0.24 -3.54
CA ALA A 158 17.78 -0.18 -2.14
C ALA A 158 19.18 -0.65 -1.73
N LEU A 159 19.83 -1.49 -2.55
CA LEU A 159 21.19 -1.98 -2.30
C LEU A 159 22.20 -0.83 -2.17
N LYS A 160 22.21 0.12 -3.12
CA LYS A 160 23.06 1.33 -3.03
C LYS A 160 22.79 2.16 -1.77
N THR A 161 21.53 2.22 -1.33
CA THR A 161 21.15 2.95 -0.10
C THR A 161 21.62 2.20 1.14
N SER A 162 21.59 0.86 1.10
CA SER A 162 22.05 0.01 2.20
C SER A 162 23.55 0.17 2.46
N GLU A 163 24.38 0.28 1.42
CA GLU A 163 25.83 0.51 1.53
C GLU A 163 26.17 1.73 2.40
N ILE A 164 25.42 2.83 2.23
CA ILE A 164 25.59 4.05 3.02
C ILE A 164 25.32 3.80 4.52
N CYS A 165 24.45 2.84 4.83
CA CYS A 165 24.05 2.49 6.19
C CYS A 165 25.01 1.50 6.87
N MET A 166 25.92 0.85 6.14
CA MET A 166 26.78 -0.23 6.66
C MET A 166 27.84 0.21 7.66
N THR A 167 27.95 1.52 7.91
CA THR A 167 28.80 2.07 8.99
C THR A 167 28.39 1.60 10.39
N LYS A 168 27.15 1.11 10.56
CA LYS A 168 26.66 0.58 11.83
C LYS A 168 26.28 -0.90 11.69
N PRO A 169 26.80 -1.79 12.56
CA PRO A 169 26.47 -3.21 12.54
C PRO A 169 24.97 -3.49 12.67
N GLU A 170 24.23 -2.62 13.37
CA GLU A 170 22.78 -2.71 13.54
C GLU A 170 22.01 -2.63 12.21
N ASN A 171 22.62 -2.18 11.11
CA ASN A 171 21.97 -2.05 9.80
C ASN A 171 22.18 -3.27 8.88
N LEU A 172 22.89 -4.31 9.33
CA LEU A 172 23.09 -5.54 8.54
C LEU A 172 21.77 -6.23 8.16
N TYR A 173 20.71 -6.04 8.94
CA TYR A 173 19.37 -6.56 8.60
C TYR A 173 18.84 -6.02 7.26
N LEU A 174 19.29 -4.83 6.81
CA LEU A 174 18.86 -4.27 5.52
C LEU A 174 19.30 -5.16 4.35
N LEU A 175 20.53 -5.69 4.41
CA LEU A 175 21.03 -6.62 3.40
C LEU A 175 20.28 -7.95 3.42
N VAL A 176 19.94 -8.44 4.62
CA VAL A 176 19.09 -9.63 4.78
C VAL A 176 17.70 -9.41 4.21
N ASN A 177 17.10 -8.24 4.43
CA ASN A 177 15.80 -7.87 3.86
C ASN A 177 15.83 -7.84 2.33
N ILE A 178 16.88 -7.25 1.74
CA ILE A 178 17.07 -7.22 0.29
C ILE A 178 17.25 -8.66 -0.24
N LEU A 179 18.13 -9.46 0.37
CA LEU A 179 18.34 -10.85 -0.02
C LEU A 179 17.05 -11.67 0.04
N ASN A 180 16.25 -11.51 1.10
CA ASN A 180 14.96 -12.16 1.22
C ASN A 180 14.02 -11.82 0.06
N LYS A 181 14.06 -10.58 -0.47
CA LYS A 181 13.28 -10.22 -1.66
C LYS A 181 13.81 -10.87 -2.94
N TYR A 182 15.13 -10.95 -3.11
CA TYR A 182 15.72 -11.66 -4.25
C TYR A 182 15.31 -13.14 -4.24
N VAL A 183 15.46 -13.80 -3.09
CA VAL A 183 15.06 -15.19 -2.89
C VAL A 183 13.56 -15.37 -3.13
N TYR A 184 12.71 -14.46 -2.66
CA TYR A 184 11.28 -14.50 -2.94
C TYR A 184 10.98 -14.48 -4.44
N TYR A 185 11.53 -13.53 -5.19
CA TYR A 185 11.25 -13.41 -6.63
C TYR A 185 11.80 -14.60 -7.42
N PHE A 186 12.93 -15.17 -7.00
CA PHE A 186 13.48 -16.38 -7.58
C PHE A 186 12.62 -17.61 -7.27
N TYR A 187 12.14 -17.76 -6.04
CA TYR A 187 11.28 -18.86 -5.63
C TYR A 187 9.91 -18.82 -6.33
N MET A 188 9.40 -17.62 -6.62
CA MET A 188 8.19 -17.43 -7.42
C MET A 188 8.41 -17.68 -8.93
N GLU A 189 9.61 -18.09 -9.34
CA GLU A 189 10.00 -18.41 -10.71
C GLU A 189 9.76 -17.25 -11.69
N TYR A 190 9.98 -16.00 -11.25
CA TYR A 190 9.85 -14.85 -12.13
C TYR A 190 11.08 -14.67 -13.01
N ASP A 191 10.86 -14.58 -14.34
CA ASP A 191 11.90 -14.55 -15.38
C ASP A 191 12.99 -13.48 -15.20
N PHE A 192 12.69 -12.40 -14.48
CA PHE A 192 13.62 -11.29 -14.29
C PHE A 192 14.65 -11.53 -13.17
N MET A 193 14.50 -12.60 -12.38
CA MET A 193 15.38 -12.92 -11.25
C MET A 193 16.14 -14.21 -11.52
N THR A 194 17.47 -14.16 -11.55
CA THR A 194 18.30 -15.33 -11.83
C THR A 194 19.03 -15.82 -10.58
N ALA A 195 19.49 -17.08 -10.63
CA ALA A 195 20.37 -17.63 -9.58
C ALA A 195 21.69 -16.84 -9.48
N GLN A 196 22.17 -16.26 -10.59
CA GLN A 196 23.36 -15.43 -10.59
C GLN A 196 23.15 -14.16 -9.77
N ASP A 197 22.01 -13.48 -9.91
CA ASP A 197 21.70 -12.27 -9.13
C ASP A 197 21.72 -12.54 -7.62
N ILE A 198 21.26 -13.71 -7.18
CA ILE A 198 21.32 -14.13 -5.77
C ILE A 198 22.77 -14.39 -5.34
N ASN A 199 23.54 -15.12 -6.14
CA ASN A 199 24.93 -15.45 -5.81
C ASN A 199 25.82 -14.20 -5.74
N ASP A 200 25.59 -13.24 -6.64
CA ASP A 200 26.28 -11.95 -6.64
C ASP A 200 25.98 -11.17 -5.36
N LEU A 201 24.70 -11.11 -4.95
CA LEU A 201 24.31 -10.45 -3.71
C LEU A 201 24.87 -11.16 -2.47
N ILE A 202 24.89 -12.50 -2.43
CA ILE A 202 25.49 -13.25 -1.32
C ILE A 202 26.99 -12.96 -1.22
N SER A 203 27.68 -12.90 -2.35
CA SER A 203 29.12 -12.60 -2.38
C SER A 203 29.38 -11.20 -1.85
N PHE A 204 28.59 -10.21 -2.30
CA PHE A 204 28.64 -8.85 -1.77
C PHE A 204 28.40 -8.78 -0.25
N ILE A 205 27.40 -9.51 0.27
CA ILE A 205 27.10 -9.52 1.71
C ILE A 205 28.26 -10.11 2.53
N LYS A 206 28.99 -11.09 1.99
CA LYS A 206 30.15 -11.68 2.67
C LYS A 206 31.37 -10.75 2.72
N GLU A 207 31.46 -9.81 1.78
CA GLU A 207 32.55 -8.84 1.69
C GLU A 207 32.30 -7.57 2.52
N THR A 208 31.04 -7.31 2.87
CA THR A 208 30.61 -6.16 3.68
C THR A 208 30.88 -6.38 5.17
#